data_AF-Q2NT84-F1
#
_entry.id   AF-Q2NT84-F1
#
_cell.length_a   1.000
_cell.length_b   1.000
_cell.length_c   1.000
_cell.angle_alpha   90.00
_cell.angle_beta   90.00
_cell.angle_gamma   90.00
#
_symmetry.space_group_name_H-M   'P 1'
#
loop_
_entity.id
_entity.type
_entity.pdbx_description
1 polymer ?
#
loop_
_entity_poly.entity_id
_entity_poly.type
_entity_poly.pdbx_seq_one_letter_code
_entity_poly.pdbx_strand_id
1 'polypeptide(L)'
;MVKPLARKLVLIIEDEAVFRSVLKQFLLTLGADVVEADQGQYALDRLASIRPDLIICDLEMPEMNGVTFVERFRATDTATPILIVSGTDQMTDIARVLRLRVQDVLLKPVEDFSCLRETVLGCLYPDMFTSKVDEEEQLFQDWDALNQHPGAAAKLLKQLQPPVQQHIAQCRVNYR
;
A
#
# COMPACT_ATOMS: atom_id res chain seq x y z
N MET A 1 27.81 5.93 -4.59
CA MET A 1 26.35 6.14 -4.51
C MET A 1 25.84 5.44 -3.27
N VAL A 2 25.11 6.14 -2.41
CA VAL A 2 24.44 5.52 -1.25
C VAL A 2 23.34 4.61 -1.78
N LYS A 3 23.31 3.35 -1.35
CA LYS A 3 22.25 2.39 -1.65
C LYS A 3 21.21 2.46 -0.53
N PRO A 4 20.11 3.20 -0.68
CA PRO A 4 19.21 3.49 0.43
C PRO A 4 18.49 2.23 0.94
N LEU A 5 18.32 1.20 0.10
CA LEU A 5 17.62 -0.03 0.46
C LEU A 5 18.58 -1.17 0.84
N ALA A 6 19.84 -0.87 1.16
CA ALA A 6 20.79 -1.89 1.55
C ALA A 6 20.26 -2.73 2.74
N ARG A 7 20.28 -4.07 2.58
CA ARG A 7 19.77 -5.05 3.56
C ARG A 7 18.24 -5.04 3.75
N LYS A 8 17.50 -4.43 2.84
CA LYS A 8 16.03 -4.52 2.81
C LYS A 8 15.60 -5.62 1.86
N LEU A 9 14.71 -6.48 2.32
CA LEU A 9 14.10 -7.54 1.52
C LEU A 9 12.75 -7.06 0.99
N VAL A 10 12.58 -7.01 -0.33
CA VAL A 10 11.32 -6.64 -0.97
C VAL A 10 10.73 -7.85 -1.69
N LEU A 11 9.47 -8.15 -1.43
CA LEU A 11 8.70 -9.15 -2.17
C LEU A 11 7.88 -8.45 -3.26
N ILE A 12 8.07 -8.83 -4.52
CA ILE A 12 7.27 -8.37 -5.65
C ILE A 12 6.27 -9.45 -6.03
N ILE A 13 5.00 -9.09 -6.15
CA ILE A 13 3.90 -9.95 -6.57
C ILE A 13 3.24 -9.30 -7.79
N GLU A 14 3.55 -9.82 -8.97
CA GLU A 14 3.20 -9.22 -10.25
C GLU A 14 3.16 -10.34 -11.28
N ASP A 15 2.08 -10.50 -12.06
CA ASP A 15 1.98 -11.59 -13.04
C ASP A 15 2.69 -11.23 -14.37
N GLU A 16 2.71 -9.95 -14.76
CA GLU A 16 3.37 -9.51 -15.98
C GLU A 16 4.90 -9.58 -15.85
N ALA A 17 5.52 -10.57 -16.52
CA ALA A 17 6.95 -10.84 -16.41
C ALA A 17 7.85 -9.65 -16.79
N VAL A 18 7.42 -8.83 -17.75
CA VAL A 18 8.17 -7.65 -18.20
C VAL A 18 8.19 -6.61 -17.08
N PHE A 19 7.02 -6.21 -16.58
CA PHE A 19 6.93 -5.23 -15.50
C PHE A 19 7.57 -5.71 -14.20
N ARG A 20 7.40 -6.99 -13.84
CA ARG A 20 8.09 -7.63 -12.69
C ARG A 20 9.60 -7.50 -12.80
N SER A 21 10.16 -7.75 -13.99
CA SER A 21 11.61 -7.63 -14.24
C SER A 21 12.10 -6.18 -14.12
N VAL A 22 11.30 -5.22 -14.59
CA VAL A 22 11.60 -3.79 -14.47
C VAL A 22 11.62 -3.35 -13.00
N LEU A 23 10.59 -3.71 -12.22
CA LEU A 23 10.52 -3.42 -10.79
C LEU A 23 11.69 -4.04 -10.02
N LYS A 24 12.01 -5.31 -10.31
CA LYS A 24 13.16 -6.00 -9.72
C LYS A 24 14.44 -5.24 -9.99
N GLN A 25 14.73 -4.93 -11.25
CA GLN A 25 15.97 -4.27 -11.62
C GLN A 25 16.08 -2.90 -10.96
N PHE A 26 14.98 -2.14 -10.93
CA PHE A 26 14.90 -0.87 -10.23
C PHE A 26 15.25 -0.99 -8.75
N LEU A 27 14.64 -1.93 -8.02
CA LEU A 27 14.91 -2.15 -6.59
C LEU A 27 16.35 -2.63 -6.32
N LEU A 28 16.91 -3.47 -7.20
CA LEU A 28 18.32 -3.88 -7.12
C LEU A 28 19.26 -2.69 -7.28
N THR A 29 18.93 -1.70 -8.13
CA THR A 29 19.75 -0.47 -8.27
C THR A 29 19.77 0.35 -6.97
N LEU A 30 18.68 0.32 -6.19
CA LEU A 30 18.58 0.95 -4.87
C LEU A 30 19.26 0.13 -3.76
N GLY A 31 19.62 -1.12 -4.04
CA GLY A 31 20.38 -2.00 -3.15
C GLY A 31 19.54 -2.97 -2.31
N ALA A 32 18.25 -3.13 -2.62
CA ALA A 32 17.39 -4.11 -1.97
C ALA A 32 17.73 -5.54 -2.43
N ASP A 33 17.46 -6.51 -1.57
CA ASP A 33 17.31 -7.91 -1.94
C ASP A 33 15.85 -8.12 -2.41
N VAL A 34 15.65 -8.86 -3.50
CA VAL A 34 14.33 -9.02 -4.12
C VAL A 34 13.94 -10.49 -4.21
N VAL A 35 12.73 -10.78 -3.76
CA VAL A 35 12.04 -12.06 -4.02
C VAL A 35 10.85 -11.79 -4.92
N GLU A 36 10.62 -12.67 -5.88
CA GLU A 36 9.57 -12.54 -6.88
C GLU A 36 8.52 -13.63 -6.70
N ALA A 37 7.27 -13.25 -6.93
CA ALA A 37 6.13 -14.13 -7.10
C ALA A 37 5.31 -13.63 -8.30
N ASP A 38 4.84 -14.57 -9.12
CA ASP A 38 3.97 -14.29 -10.26
C ASP A 38 2.48 -14.44 -9.91
N GLN A 39 2.17 -14.97 -8.73
CA GLN A 39 0.80 -15.22 -8.27
C GLN A 39 0.67 -15.04 -6.75
N GLY A 40 -0.54 -14.65 -6.31
CA GLY A 40 -0.84 -14.42 -4.88
C GLY A 40 -0.68 -15.65 -3.99
N GLN A 41 -1.04 -16.85 -4.46
CA GLN A 41 -0.88 -18.07 -3.67
C GLN A 41 0.60 -18.41 -3.45
N TYR A 42 1.42 -18.30 -4.48
CA TYR A 42 2.86 -18.51 -4.37
C TYR A 42 3.51 -17.51 -3.42
N ALA A 43 3.06 -16.25 -3.44
CA ALA A 43 3.50 -15.23 -2.50
C ALA A 43 3.17 -15.60 -1.05
N LEU A 44 1.95 -16.08 -0.76
CA LEU A 44 1.56 -16.56 0.58
C LEU A 44 2.45 -17.73 1.04
N ASP A 45 2.75 -18.67 0.17
CA ASP A 45 3.61 -19.81 0.48
C ASP A 45 5.04 -19.35 0.79
N ARG A 46 5.57 -18.39 0.03
CA ARG A 46 6.88 -17.78 0.30
C ARG A 46 6.89 -17.08 1.66
N LEU A 47 5.85 -16.31 1.99
CA LEU A 47 5.71 -15.59 3.25
C LEU A 47 5.65 -16.51 4.49
N ALA A 48 5.46 -17.81 4.32
CA ALA A 48 5.65 -18.77 5.42
C ALA A 48 7.12 -18.90 5.85
N SER A 49 8.07 -18.63 4.94
CA SER A 49 9.51 -18.83 5.14
C SER A 49 10.33 -17.54 5.14
N ILE A 50 9.80 -16.46 4.55
CA ILE A 50 10.45 -15.15 4.48
C ILE A 50 9.66 -14.09 5.26
N ARG A 51 10.36 -13.03 5.68
CA ARG A 51 9.78 -11.84 6.30
C ARG A 51 10.30 -10.62 5.53
N PRO A 52 9.62 -10.18 4.46
CA PRO A 52 10.03 -9.02 3.70
C PRO A 52 9.81 -7.74 4.51
N ASP A 53 10.67 -6.76 4.29
CA ASP A 53 10.51 -5.40 4.82
C ASP A 53 9.42 -4.63 4.06
N LEU A 54 9.15 -4.98 2.80
CA LEU A 54 8.11 -4.38 1.96
C LEU A 54 7.53 -5.41 0.99
N ILE A 55 6.23 -5.34 0.75
CA ILE A 55 5.56 -6.09 -0.31
C ILE A 55 5.08 -5.08 -1.37
N ILE A 56 5.40 -5.33 -2.64
CA ILE A 56 4.82 -4.63 -3.79
C ILE A 56 3.88 -5.61 -4.49
N CYS A 57 2.61 -5.25 -4.68
CA CYS A 57 1.60 -6.17 -5.19
C CYS A 57 0.74 -5.51 -6.27
N ASP A 58 0.51 -6.20 -7.39
CA ASP A 58 -0.58 -5.88 -8.30
C ASP A 58 -1.93 -6.41 -7.76
N LEU A 59 -3.02 -5.71 -8.06
CA LEU A 59 -4.38 -6.18 -7.82
C LEU A 59 -4.89 -7.08 -8.94
N GLU A 60 -4.52 -6.81 -10.19
CA GLU A 60 -5.04 -7.49 -11.38
C GLU A 60 -4.18 -8.70 -11.74
N MET A 61 -4.33 -9.78 -10.98
CA MET A 61 -3.61 -11.03 -11.22
C MET A 61 -4.58 -12.20 -11.49
N PRO A 62 -4.16 -13.19 -12.31
CA PRO A 62 -4.94 -14.41 -12.56
C PRO A 62 -5.06 -15.27 -11.29
N GLU A 63 -6.12 -16.08 -11.24
CA GLU A 63 -6.46 -17.04 -10.17
C GLU A 63 -6.77 -16.42 -8.81
N MET A 64 -5.80 -15.75 -8.18
CA MET A 64 -5.95 -15.01 -6.94
C MET A 64 -5.59 -13.55 -7.16
N ASN A 65 -6.59 -12.68 -7.12
CA ASN A 65 -6.38 -11.24 -7.22
C ASN A 65 -5.62 -10.69 -6.00
N GLY A 66 -4.96 -9.54 -6.18
CA GLY A 66 -4.17 -8.91 -5.12
C GLY A 66 -5.01 -8.48 -3.92
N VAL A 67 -6.29 -8.15 -4.13
CA VAL A 67 -7.21 -7.82 -3.03
C VAL A 67 -7.36 -9.01 -2.08
N THR A 68 -7.60 -10.22 -2.60
CA THR A 68 -7.73 -11.45 -1.80
C THR A 68 -6.41 -11.80 -1.12
N PHE A 69 -5.28 -11.59 -1.81
CA PHE A 69 -3.96 -11.75 -1.22
C PHE A 69 -3.78 -10.85 0.01
N VAL A 70 -4.07 -9.55 -0.12
CA VAL A 70 -3.94 -8.58 0.97
C VAL A 70 -4.86 -8.95 2.14
N GLU A 71 -6.10 -9.36 1.89
CA GLU A 71 -7.03 -9.80 2.94
C GLU A 71 -6.48 -10.99 3.73
N ARG A 72 -5.97 -12.01 3.02
CA ARG A 72 -5.41 -13.21 3.65
C ARG A 72 -4.12 -12.91 4.40
N PHE A 73 -3.24 -12.10 3.82
CA PHE A 73 -1.98 -11.73 4.46
C PHE A 73 -2.22 -10.86 5.70
N ARG A 74 -3.17 -9.92 5.65
CA ARG A 74 -3.52 -9.08 6.80
C ARG A 74 -4.16 -9.84 7.96
N ALA A 75 -4.69 -11.04 7.72
CA ALA A 75 -5.15 -11.93 8.78
C ALA A 75 -3.99 -12.55 9.58
N THR A 76 -2.78 -12.62 9.02
CA THR A 76 -1.60 -13.23 9.66
C THR A 76 -0.53 -12.21 10.04
N ASP A 77 -0.40 -11.11 9.30
CA ASP A 77 0.55 -10.04 9.55
C ASP A 77 -0.07 -8.64 9.35
N THR A 78 -0.02 -7.81 10.38
CA THR A 78 -0.61 -6.46 10.38
C THR A 78 0.43 -5.35 10.24
N ALA A 79 1.72 -5.67 10.15
CA ALA A 79 2.81 -4.72 10.33
C ALA A 79 3.63 -4.49 9.06
N THR A 80 3.86 -5.52 8.24
CA THR A 80 4.63 -5.39 7.00
C THR A 80 3.93 -4.39 6.07
N PRO A 81 4.62 -3.35 5.58
CA PRO A 81 4.04 -2.39 4.66
C PRO A 81 3.77 -3.06 3.31
N ILE A 82 2.66 -2.66 2.69
CA ILE A 82 2.24 -3.15 1.38
C ILE A 82 2.04 -1.92 0.49
N LEU A 83 2.75 -1.88 -0.62
CA LEU A 83 2.56 -0.91 -1.70
C LEU A 83 1.80 -1.60 -2.84
N ILE A 84 0.67 -1.03 -3.24
CA ILE A 84 -0.04 -1.51 -4.41
C ILE A 84 0.47 -0.79 -5.65
N VAL A 85 0.75 -1.54 -6.72
CA VAL A 85 1.07 -0.99 -8.05
C VAL A 85 0.17 -1.70 -9.06
N SER A 86 -0.89 -1.03 -9.53
CA SER A 86 -1.91 -1.70 -10.33
C SER A 86 -2.43 -0.85 -11.48
N GLY A 87 -2.81 -1.50 -12.58
CA GLY A 87 -3.48 -0.86 -13.72
C GLY A 87 -4.99 -0.70 -13.55
N THR A 88 -5.55 -1.12 -12.41
CA THR A 88 -7.00 -1.12 -12.21
C THR A 88 -7.61 0.28 -12.18
N ASP A 89 -8.75 0.44 -12.83
CA ASP A 89 -9.59 1.64 -12.80
C ASP A 89 -10.75 1.53 -11.79
N GLN A 90 -10.87 0.38 -11.13
CA GLN A 90 -11.96 0.09 -10.20
C GLN A 90 -11.73 0.73 -8.84
N MET A 91 -12.33 1.91 -8.65
CA MET A 91 -12.34 2.64 -7.36
C MET A 91 -12.78 1.77 -6.16
N THR A 92 -13.62 0.76 -6.38
CA THR A 92 -14.06 -0.17 -5.33
C THR A 92 -12.93 -1.04 -4.79
N ASP A 93 -12.03 -1.49 -5.65
CA ASP A 93 -10.91 -2.35 -5.26
C ASP A 93 -9.84 -1.53 -4.54
N ILE A 94 -9.55 -0.32 -5.04
CA ILE A 94 -8.68 0.65 -4.37
C ILE A 94 -9.20 0.97 -2.96
N ALA A 95 -10.49 1.32 -2.84
CA ALA A 95 -11.10 1.61 -1.55
C ALA A 95 -11.06 0.41 -0.58
N ARG A 96 -11.16 -0.82 -1.11
CA ARG A 96 -11.10 -2.04 -0.30
C ARG A 96 -9.68 -2.27 0.23
N VAL A 97 -8.64 -2.13 -0.58
CA VAL A 97 -7.26 -2.33 -0.11
C VAL A 97 -6.79 -1.24 0.84
N LEU A 98 -7.20 0.01 0.64
CA LEU A 98 -6.92 1.11 1.58
C LEU A 98 -7.47 0.81 2.99
N ARG A 99 -8.67 0.19 3.09
CA ARG A 99 -9.23 -0.25 4.37
C ARG A 99 -8.43 -1.38 5.04
N LEU A 100 -7.63 -2.11 4.27
CA LEU A 100 -6.75 -3.19 4.74
C LEU A 100 -5.36 -2.70 5.14
N ARG A 101 -5.19 -1.38 5.33
CA ARG A 101 -3.91 -0.76 5.76
C ARG A 101 -2.76 -1.06 4.79
N VAL A 102 -3.00 -0.93 3.50
CA VAL A 102 -1.89 -0.75 2.55
C VAL A 102 -1.32 0.65 2.74
N GLN A 103 -0.04 0.82 2.48
CA GLN A 103 0.67 2.07 2.73
C GLN A 103 0.36 3.11 1.65
N ASP A 104 0.30 2.67 0.39
CA ASP A 104 -0.03 3.53 -0.74
C ASP A 104 -0.49 2.69 -1.95
N VAL A 105 -1.04 3.36 -2.96
CA VAL A 105 -1.48 2.79 -4.24
C VAL A 105 -0.97 3.65 -5.39
N LEU A 106 -0.13 3.07 -6.24
CA LEU A 106 0.34 3.66 -7.49
C LEU A 106 -0.39 3.04 -8.68
N LEU A 107 -0.82 3.88 -9.61
CA LEU A 107 -1.50 3.44 -10.82
C LEU A 107 -0.50 3.22 -11.97
N LYS A 108 -0.65 2.10 -12.70
CA LYS A 108 0.09 1.87 -13.94
C LYS A 108 -0.51 2.75 -15.07
N PRO A 109 0.29 3.20 -16.05
CA PRO A 109 1.73 2.98 -16.17
C PRO A 109 2.54 3.85 -15.20
N VAL A 110 3.56 3.25 -14.59
CA VAL A 110 4.53 4.00 -13.77
C VAL A 110 5.55 4.63 -14.71
N GLU A 111 5.26 5.85 -15.19
CA GLU A 111 6.12 6.58 -16.12
C GLU A 111 7.33 7.21 -15.41
N ASP A 112 7.13 7.68 -14.17
CA ASP A 112 8.17 8.29 -13.36
C ASP A 112 8.62 7.39 -12.21
N PHE A 113 9.79 6.78 -12.37
CA PHE A 113 10.43 5.97 -11.33
C PHE A 113 10.87 6.79 -10.10
N SER A 114 10.87 8.12 -10.17
CA SER A 114 11.12 8.99 -9.02
C SER A 114 9.97 8.90 -8.01
N CYS A 115 8.72 8.92 -8.49
CA CYS A 115 7.55 8.71 -7.65
C CYS A 115 7.60 7.32 -7.00
N LEU A 116 7.85 6.26 -7.78
CA LEU A 116 8.01 4.91 -7.22
C LEU A 116 9.13 4.84 -6.17
N ARG A 117 10.26 5.51 -6.41
CA ARG A 117 11.37 5.59 -5.45
C ARG A 117 10.90 6.23 -4.14
N GLU A 118 10.26 7.37 -4.22
CA GLU A 118 9.79 8.13 -3.05
C GLU A 118 8.77 7.33 -2.25
N THR A 119 7.78 6.73 -2.91
CA THR A 119 6.77 5.89 -2.25
C THR A 119 7.40 4.67 -1.57
N VAL A 120 8.31 3.95 -2.24
CA VAL A 120 9.03 2.81 -1.64
C VAL A 120 9.83 3.24 -0.41
N LEU A 121 10.51 4.38 -0.48
CA LEU A 121 11.28 4.90 0.64
C LEU A 121 10.38 5.39 1.79
N GLY A 122 9.27 6.06 1.49
CA GLY A 122 8.26 6.46 2.47
C GLY A 122 7.61 5.26 3.17
N CYS A 123 7.39 4.15 2.46
CA CYS A 123 6.91 2.91 3.07
C CYS A 123 7.89 2.29 4.06
N LEU A 124 9.19 2.37 3.78
CA LEU A 124 10.25 1.70 4.56
C LEU A 124 10.85 2.57 5.66
N TYR A 125 10.80 3.89 5.49
CA TYR A 125 11.38 4.87 6.39
C TYR A 125 10.38 6.01 6.67
N PRO A 126 9.18 5.71 7.19
CA PRO A 126 8.14 6.73 7.39
C PRO A 126 8.70 7.92 8.16
N ASP A 127 9.38 7.71 9.28
CA ASP A 127 9.97 8.77 10.11
C ASP A 127 10.99 9.68 9.40
N MET A 128 11.55 9.24 8.27
CA MET A 128 12.55 10.00 7.50
C MET A 128 11.91 10.92 6.47
N PHE A 129 10.65 10.66 6.10
CA PHE A 129 9.85 11.45 5.16
C PHE A 129 8.68 12.15 5.86
N THR A 130 8.26 11.67 7.03
CA THR A 130 7.38 12.36 7.96
C THR A 130 8.25 13.19 8.89
N SER A 131 8.70 14.35 8.42
CA SER A 131 9.05 15.41 9.37
C SER A 131 7.76 15.65 10.16
N LYS A 132 7.74 15.30 11.46
CA LYS A 132 6.58 15.61 12.31
C LYS A 132 6.17 17.08 12.19
N VAL A 133 7.13 17.95 11.89
CA VAL A 133 6.92 19.37 11.64
C VAL A 133 6.15 19.59 10.33
N ASP A 134 6.53 18.92 9.24
CA ASP A 134 5.87 19.09 7.94
C ASP A 134 4.47 18.46 7.94
N GLU A 135 4.31 17.30 8.60
CA GLU A 135 2.98 16.70 8.81
C GLU A 135 2.09 17.59 9.66
N GLU A 136 2.59 18.14 10.77
CA GLU A 136 1.84 19.10 11.58
C GLU A 136 1.45 20.34 10.76
N GLU A 137 2.38 20.89 9.99
CA GLU A 137 2.16 22.08 9.17
C GLU A 137 1.13 21.83 8.06
N GLN A 138 1.17 20.66 7.42
CA GLN A 138 0.20 20.25 6.42
C GLN A 138 -1.17 19.93 7.04
N LEU A 139 -1.21 19.29 8.21
CA LEU A 139 -2.43 19.12 9.01
C LEU A 139 -3.06 20.46 9.40
N PHE A 140 -2.26 21.46 9.76
CA PHE A 140 -2.74 22.81 10.05
C PHE A 140 -3.32 23.49 8.81
N GLN A 141 -2.68 23.34 7.65
CA GLN A 141 -3.19 23.86 6.38
C GLN A 141 -4.50 23.19 5.96
N ASP A 142 -4.57 21.86 6.06
CA ASP A 142 -5.79 21.08 5.78
C ASP A 142 -6.91 21.45 6.76
N TRP A 143 -6.58 21.63 8.04
CA TRP A 143 -7.50 22.09 9.07
C TRP A 143 -8.05 23.49 8.77
N ASP A 144 -7.20 24.42 8.35
CA ASP A 144 -7.63 25.77 7.95
C ASP A 144 -8.51 25.73 6.70
N ALA A 145 -8.19 24.88 5.72
CA ALA A 145 -9.04 24.68 4.54
C ALA A 145 -10.42 24.11 4.90
N LEU A 146 -10.46 23.15 5.84
CA LEU A 146 -11.73 22.60 6.36
C LEU A 146 -12.54 23.65 7.14
N ASN A 147 -11.88 24.51 7.92
CA ASN A 147 -12.55 25.62 8.63
C ASN A 147 -13.08 26.70 7.68
N GLN A 148 -12.39 26.96 6.58
CA GLN A 148 -12.86 27.89 5.54
C GLN A 148 -14.07 27.31 4.77
N HIS A 149 -14.23 25.99 4.74
CA HIS A 149 -15.31 25.29 4.03
C HIS A 149 -16.09 24.31 4.92
N PRO A 150 -16.81 24.79 5.95
CA PRO A 150 -17.45 23.94 6.95
C PRO A 150 -18.52 23.01 6.37
N GLY A 151 -19.19 23.41 5.28
CA GLY A 151 -20.16 22.56 4.58
C GLY A 151 -19.52 21.37 3.85
N ALA A 152 -18.35 21.55 3.25
CA ALA A 152 -17.60 20.48 2.60
C ALA A 152 -17.00 19.53 3.63
N ALA A 153 -16.44 20.08 4.72
CA ALA A 153 -15.94 19.31 5.86
C ALA A 153 -17.02 18.41 6.47
N ALA A 154 -18.22 18.96 6.72
CA ALA A 154 -19.34 18.18 7.25
C ALA A 154 -19.79 17.04 6.30
N LYS A 155 -19.73 17.27 4.98
CA LYS A 155 -20.06 16.26 3.97
C LYS A 155 -19.01 15.14 3.92
N LEU A 156 -17.73 15.49 3.97
CA LEU A 156 -16.62 14.53 4.03
C LEU A 156 -16.68 13.69 5.30
N LEU A 157 -16.88 14.32 6.47
CA LEU A 157 -17.04 13.62 7.75
C LEU A 157 -18.21 12.65 7.76
N LYS A 158 -19.32 12.99 7.08
CA LYS A 158 -20.45 12.07 6.88
C LYS A 158 -20.09 10.87 6.00
N GLN A 159 -19.29 11.08 4.96
CA GLN A 159 -18.86 10.01 4.04
C GLN A 159 -17.82 9.07 4.67
N LEU A 160 -17.01 9.58 5.60
CA LEU A 160 -16.00 8.81 6.34
C LEU A 160 -16.57 8.08 7.57
N GLN A 161 -17.85 8.32 7.92
CA GLN A 161 -18.48 7.50 8.96
C GLN A 161 -18.45 6.03 8.54
N PRO A 162 -18.24 5.09 9.48
CA PRO A 162 -18.42 3.69 9.16
C PRO A 162 -19.86 3.40 8.67
N PRO A 163 -20.18 2.17 8.26
CA PRO A 163 -21.56 1.75 8.08
C PRO A 163 -22.20 1.40 9.43
N VAL A 164 -23.49 1.75 9.59
CA VAL A 164 -24.31 1.55 10.80
C VAL A 164 -24.24 0.12 11.35
N GLN A 165 -24.07 -0.87 10.47
CA GLN A 165 -23.88 -2.26 10.80
C GLN A 165 -22.66 -2.81 10.06
N GLN A 166 -21.73 -3.42 10.80
CA GLN A 166 -20.54 -4.07 10.24
C GLN A 166 -20.09 -5.26 11.07
N HIS A 167 -19.30 -6.14 10.45
CA HIS A 167 -18.62 -7.23 11.14
C HIS A 167 -17.13 -6.92 11.22
N ILE A 168 -16.59 -6.85 12.43
CA ILE A 168 -15.17 -6.59 12.69
C ILE A 168 -14.67 -7.67 13.65
N ALA A 169 -13.60 -8.37 13.30
CA ALA A 169 -12.96 -9.37 14.15
C ALA A 169 -13.96 -10.40 14.74
N GLN A 170 -14.80 -11.00 13.88
CA GLN A 170 -15.86 -11.96 14.24
C GLN A 170 -16.98 -11.40 15.14
N CYS A 171 -16.95 -10.10 15.47
CA CYS A 171 -17.99 -9.42 16.23
C CYS A 171 -18.92 -8.62 15.31
N ARG A 172 -20.23 -8.67 15.56
CA ARG A 172 -21.20 -7.79 14.91
C ARG A 172 -21.27 -6.46 15.67
N VAL A 173 -20.87 -5.38 15.01
CA VAL A 173 -20.85 -4.01 15.56
C VAL A 173 -21.99 -3.22 14.93
N ASN A 174 -22.85 -2.65 15.77
CA ASN A 174 -23.89 -1.70 15.37
C ASN A 174 -23.71 -0.43 16.19
N TYR A 175 -23.86 0.74 15.57
CA TYR A 175 -23.90 2.01 16.28
C TYR A 175 -25.01 2.92 15.72
N ARG A 176 -25.50 3.82 16.56
CA ARG A 176 -26.57 4.77 16.23
C ARG A 176 -26.00 6.14 15.89
#